data_AF-A0A956FIW4-F1
#
_entry.id   AF-A0A956FIW4-F1
#
_cell.length_a   1.000
_cell.length_b   1.000
_cell.length_c   1.000
_cell.angle_alpha   90.00
_cell.angle_beta   90.00
_cell.angle_gamma   90.00
#
_symmetry.space_group_name_H-M   'P 1'
#
loop_
_entity.id
_entity.type
_entity.pdbx_description
1 polymer ?
#
loop_
_entity_poly.entity_id
_entity_poly.type
_entity_poly.pdbx_seq_one_letter_code
_entity_poly.pdbx_strand_id
1 'polypeptide(L)'
;MRNLSWSILGALACGLPVACADPCIDDGLGQAICPTQNSAGDTEGATDSSSATMGSVTMSSATAATMTMGMSGSQTSGETDSDTEGTADGTAEGTATQGETGGSLWCVDADGDGYGDPDQCQNSDEPIDGSVPNGDDCDDSNPATFPGAAPNDDPDACMQDEDDDDWGDDMPPPGVDPGTDCLDEDDTVSPGAAENEPRLCAQDEDDDGWGDDMPPPGVDPGSDCADDNPNAFPGAAEEEDPPDLCAEDEDGDGWGDLDPPPGVEPGNDCDDENADAFPGAAPNEDPPDLCTVDADGDGWGDANPGGGGGGPGPQSGSDCYDANPDLNPDTLQLTAFAPYQGGPGAVRTIQTIDPANADLNLFVTLTTPMGGIPNVNLVSATLNEAGEIFASDLTNVQLVTADYAGTCMMGQGVLAPAGMPYAPAGTVVCGLEFDGAGTLYGIDLNDTLRTFDPATGQLTGMPIPLQDGGVPINVTSCGMAYDCTGDRLLLANGGDWSIYEIDRVTGQSTVLRDLDPFFGPQWTPVGLEYDPVSGNAYLSIGPSLWEVELDSAAPPVLVGNFAQTVSNLQYLPICQ
;
A
#
# COMPACT_ATOMS: atom_id res chain seq x y z
N MET A 1 -70.20 -27.92 -30.85
CA MET A 1 -70.26 -28.55 -32.19
C MET A 1 -68.85 -28.92 -32.60
N ARG A 2 -68.61 -30.23 -32.86
CA ARG A 2 -67.52 -30.86 -33.65
C ARG A 2 -66.07 -30.51 -33.26
N ASN A 3 -65.37 -31.39 -32.54
CA ASN A 3 -64.56 -32.53 -33.03
C ASN A 3 -63.27 -32.10 -33.76
N LEU A 4 -62.11 -32.46 -33.22
CA LEU A 4 -61.29 -33.55 -33.77
C LEU A 4 -60.21 -33.99 -32.75
N SER A 5 -60.03 -35.31 -32.65
CA SER A 5 -59.00 -36.02 -31.91
C SER A 5 -57.93 -36.50 -32.90
N TRP A 6 -56.66 -36.48 -32.50
CA TRP A 6 -55.73 -37.54 -32.89
C TRP A 6 -54.55 -37.67 -31.92
N SER A 7 -54.36 -38.91 -31.44
CA SER A 7 -53.22 -39.40 -30.68
C SER A 7 -52.18 -39.97 -31.65
N ILE A 8 -50.89 -39.72 -31.42
CA ILE A 8 -49.78 -40.58 -31.90
C ILE A 8 -48.70 -40.66 -30.81
N LEU A 9 -48.36 -41.91 -30.44
CA LEU A 9 -47.21 -42.33 -29.63
C LEU A 9 -45.89 -42.04 -30.37
N GLY A 10 -44.85 -41.64 -29.63
CA GLY A 10 -43.47 -41.69 -30.09
C GLY A 10 -42.50 -41.56 -28.92
N ALA A 11 -41.93 -42.68 -28.49
CA ALA A 11 -40.83 -42.72 -27.53
C ALA A 11 -39.53 -42.27 -28.21
N LEU A 12 -38.76 -41.40 -27.56
CA LEU A 12 -37.33 -41.24 -27.85
C LEU A 12 -36.59 -40.85 -26.58
N ALA A 13 -35.53 -41.62 -26.30
CA ALA A 13 -34.55 -41.42 -25.26
C ALA A 13 -33.46 -40.42 -25.69
N CYS A 14 -32.53 -40.16 -24.76
CA CYS A 14 -31.40 -39.21 -24.77
C CYS A 14 -31.80 -37.81 -24.29
N GLY A 15 -31.07 -37.17 -23.38
CA GLY A 15 -29.78 -37.46 -22.78
C GLY A 15 -29.21 -36.12 -22.32
N LEU A 16 -28.81 -36.04 -21.05
CA LEU A 16 -28.14 -34.88 -20.46
C LEU A 16 -26.75 -34.69 -21.10
N PRO A 17 -26.27 -33.44 -21.18
CA PRO A 17 -24.89 -33.19 -20.83
C PRO A 17 -24.79 -32.06 -19.80
N VAL A 18 -24.16 -32.36 -18.67
CA VAL A 18 -23.39 -31.38 -17.90
C VAL A 18 -22.00 -31.99 -17.79
N ALA A 19 -21.06 -31.44 -18.55
CA ALA A 19 -19.64 -31.72 -18.42
C ALA A 19 -19.07 -30.66 -17.47
N CYS A 20 -18.48 -31.12 -16.37
CA CYS A 20 -17.46 -30.40 -15.65
C CYS A 20 -16.20 -30.36 -16.53
N ALA A 21 -15.59 -29.19 -16.67
CA ALA A 21 -14.25 -29.05 -17.21
C ALA A 21 -13.27 -28.92 -16.02
N ASP A 22 -12.32 -29.84 -15.95
CA ASP A 22 -11.15 -29.86 -15.06
C ASP A 22 -10.01 -30.54 -15.87
N PRO A 23 -8.71 -30.27 -15.65
CA PRO A 23 -7.86 -29.66 -16.65
C PRO A 23 -6.73 -30.64 -17.00
N CYS A 24 -6.90 -31.41 -18.06
CA CYS A 24 -5.86 -32.29 -18.59
C CYS A 24 -5.99 -32.36 -20.11
N ILE A 25 -5.51 -31.33 -20.81
CA ILE A 25 -5.18 -31.46 -22.24
C ILE A 25 -3.71 -31.84 -22.34
N ASP A 26 -3.55 -33.15 -22.51
CA ASP A 26 -2.40 -33.91 -22.98
C ASP A 26 -2.01 -33.46 -24.41
N ASP A 27 -0.80 -32.94 -24.59
CA ASP A 27 -0.16 -32.57 -25.87
C ASP A 27 0.66 -33.71 -26.50
N GLY A 28 0.39 -34.96 -26.12
CA GLY A 28 0.64 -36.11 -26.98
C GLY A 28 2.01 -36.76 -26.84
N LEU A 29 2.53 -36.90 -25.63
CA LEU A 29 3.60 -37.87 -25.32
C LEU A 29 3.18 -38.73 -24.11
N GLY A 30 2.96 -40.02 -24.38
CA GLY A 30 2.19 -40.88 -23.49
C GLY A 30 2.83 -41.25 -22.15
N GLN A 31 1.95 -41.32 -21.15
CA GLN A 31 1.93 -42.18 -19.94
C GLN A 31 3.11 -42.05 -18.95
N ALA A 32 2.91 -42.00 -17.62
CA ALA A 32 1.75 -42.08 -16.76
C ALA A 32 2.17 -41.68 -15.32
N ILE A 33 1.18 -41.39 -14.47
CA ILE A 33 1.19 -41.35 -12.99
C ILE A 33 1.33 -39.94 -12.35
N CYS A 34 0.19 -39.40 -11.90
CA CYS A 34 0.03 -38.64 -10.64
C CYS A 34 -0.99 -39.44 -9.78
N PRO A 35 -1.07 -39.33 -8.43
CA PRO A 35 -0.28 -38.56 -7.44
C PRO A 35 0.22 -39.48 -6.26
N THR A 36 0.96 -39.04 -5.22
CA THR A 36 0.44 -38.36 -4.00
C THR A 36 1.53 -38.17 -2.91
N GLN A 37 1.49 -36.99 -2.28
CA GLN A 37 1.62 -36.61 -0.86
C GLN A 37 2.86 -36.90 0.02
N ASN A 38 3.26 -35.79 0.68
CA ASN A 38 3.70 -35.57 2.06
C ASN A 38 5.14 -35.82 2.54
N SER A 39 5.63 -34.75 3.19
CA SER A 39 6.48 -34.70 4.40
C SER A 39 7.98 -34.43 4.26
N ALA A 40 8.35 -33.26 4.82
CA ALA A 40 9.49 -32.97 5.70
C ALA A 40 10.93 -33.04 5.18
N GLY A 41 11.67 -31.95 5.46
CA GLY A 41 12.96 -32.01 6.14
C GLY A 41 14.21 -31.89 5.28
N ASP A 42 14.96 -30.83 5.61
CA ASP A 42 16.42 -30.71 5.61
C ASP A 42 17.11 -29.99 4.44
N THR A 43 17.96 -29.07 4.93
CA THR A 43 18.97 -28.18 4.37
C THR A 43 20.00 -28.85 3.46
N GLU A 44 20.62 -28.03 2.60
CA GLU A 44 22.08 -27.85 2.36
C GLU A 44 22.35 -27.36 0.92
N GLY A 45 23.06 -26.24 0.80
CA GLY A 45 24.29 -26.14 0.00
C GLY A 45 24.23 -25.95 -1.53
N ALA A 46 24.41 -24.69 -1.93
CA ALA A 46 25.40 -24.17 -2.89
C ALA A 46 25.50 -24.66 -4.36
N THR A 47 25.45 -23.65 -5.25
CA THR A 47 26.23 -23.42 -6.49
C THR A 47 26.20 -24.46 -7.61
N ASP A 48 25.81 -24.06 -8.84
CA ASP A 48 26.77 -23.52 -9.83
C ASP A 48 26.09 -23.11 -11.16
N SER A 49 26.55 -21.96 -11.63
CA SER A 49 26.57 -21.33 -12.96
C SER A 49 26.16 -22.12 -14.22
N SER A 50 25.40 -21.47 -15.11
CA SER A 50 25.71 -21.48 -16.55
C SER A 50 25.01 -20.37 -17.36
N SER A 51 25.82 -19.40 -17.80
CA SER A 51 25.82 -18.67 -19.07
C SER A 51 24.78 -19.04 -20.15
N ALA A 52 24.03 -18.04 -20.64
CA ALA A 52 23.64 -17.95 -22.06
C ALA A 52 23.18 -16.53 -22.48
N THR A 53 24.11 -15.80 -23.10
CA THR A 53 24.02 -15.07 -24.38
C THR A 53 22.72 -14.32 -24.78
N MET A 54 22.87 -12.99 -24.81
CA MET A 54 22.26 -11.96 -25.69
C MET A 54 21.40 -12.41 -26.90
N GLY A 55 20.20 -11.81 -26.99
CA GLY A 55 19.31 -11.83 -28.14
C GLY A 55 18.44 -10.56 -28.26
N SER A 56 18.92 -9.63 -29.09
CA SER A 56 18.37 -8.35 -29.57
C SER A 56 16.88 -8.33 -30.01
N VAL A 57 16.39 -7.08 -30.20
CA VAL A 57 15.17 -6.50 -30.86
C VAL A 57 13.86 -6.44 -30.05
N THR A 58 13.08 -5.34 -29.98
CA THR A 58 12.96 -4.06 -30.70
C THR A 58 12.20 -3.04 -29.83
N MET A 59 12.60 -1.76 -29.83
CA MET A 59 11.81 -0.62 -29.31
C MET A 59 11.02 0.08 -30.43
N SER A 60 9.79 0.52 -30.15
CA SER A 60 8.97 1.33 -31.05
C SER A 60 8.38 2.57 -30.35
N SER A 61 8.47 3.69 -31.09
CA SER A 61 7.62 4.91 -31.12
C SER A 61 7.58 5.81 -29.88
N ALA A 62 8.19 7.01 -29.93
CA ALA A 62 7.71 8.31 -30.48
C ALA A 62 7.11 9.18 -29.36
N THR A 63 7.44 10.45 -29.13
CA THR A 63 7.56 11.61 -30.05
C THR A 63 8.35 12.76 -29.37
N ALA A 64 9.21 13.45 -30.11
CA ALA A 64 9.83 14.72 -29.70
C ALA A 64 9.30 15.90 -30.53
N ALA A 65 8.95 16.99 -29.84
CA ALA A 65 8.39 18.21 -30.41
C ALA A 65 9.49 19.18 -30.89
N THR A 66 9.23 19.74 -32.07
CA THR A 66 10.08 20.69 -32.81
C THR A 66 9.96 22.11 -32.25
N MET A 67 11.10 22.78 -32.01
CA MET A 67 11.19 24.24 -32.08
C MET A 67 12.37 24.66 -32.97
N THR A 68 12.04 25.38 -34.04
CA THR A 68 12.96 26.02 -34.98
C THR A 68 12.80 27.52 -34.85
N MET A 69 13.91 28.28 -34.79
CA MET A 69 14.18 29.60 -35.42
C MET A 69 15.68 29.88 -35.19
N GLY A 70 16.51 30.41 -36.08
CA GLY A 70 16.30 31.26 -37.24
C GLY A 70 17.37 32.37 -37.18
N MET A 71 18.59 32.11 -37.66
CA MET A 71 19.68 33.10 -37.67
C MET A 71 19.78 33.80 -39.03
N SER A 72 19.62 35.13 -39.02
CA SER A 72 20.16 36.03 -40.04
C SER A 72 20.35 37.42 -39.44
N GLY A 73 21.58 37.94 -39.47
CA GLY A 73 21.89 39.29 -39.00
C GLY A 73 23.36 39.59 -39.16
N SER A 74 23.65 40.56 -40.01
CA SER A 74 24.96 40.92 -40.55
C SER A 74 25.48 42.23 -39.93
N GLN A 75 26.80 42.42 -39.99
CA GLN A 75 27.56 43.68 -40.15
C GLN A 75 28.24 44.38 -38.94
N THR A 76 29.58 44.46 -39.09
CA THR A 76 30.60 45.51 -38.77
C THR A 76 30.83 45.90 -37.30
N SER A 77 32.02 46.29 -36.81
CA SER A 77 33.25 46.87 -37.42
C SER A 77 34.35 47.04 -36.35
N GLY A 78 35.63 46.93 -36.74
CA GLY A 78 36.84 47.60 -36.16
C GLY A 78 37.33 47.11 -34.78
N GLU A 79 38.61 46.93 -34.46
CA GLU A 79 39.84 47.52 -35.01
C GLU A 79 41.05 46.56 -34.89
N THR A 80 41.89 46.62 -35.93
CA THR A 80 43.37 46.50 -36.06
C THR A 80 44.20 46.76 -34.78
N ASP A 81 45.44 46.27 -34.58
CA ASP A 81 46.54 46.07 -35.53
C ASP A 81 47.75 45.33 -34.89
N SER A 82 48.72 44.98 -35.74
CA SER A 82 50.13 44.59 -35.52
C SER A 82 50.43 43.09 -35.68
N ASP A 83 50.53 42.59 -36.92
CA ASP A 83 51.76 42.52 -37.75
C ASP A 83 52.84 41.61 -37.12
N THR A 84 53.29 40.52 -37.74
CA THR A 84 53.99 40.52 -39.02
C THR A 84 54.15 39.10 -39.58
N GLU A 85 53.58 38.88 -40.76
CA GLU A 85 54.11 38.26 -41.99
C GLU A 85 55.17 37.15 -41.94
N GLY A 86 54.94 36.10 -42.74
CA GLY A 86 55.99 35.20 -43.21
C GLY A 86 55.49 33.90 -43.84
N THR A 87 54.88 33.99 -45.02
CA THR A 87 54.40 32.89 -45.86
C THR A 87 55.50 31.93 -46.34
N ALA A 88 55.14 30.63 -46.31
CA ALA A 88 55.30 29.57 -47.32
C ALA A 88 56.64 29.31 -48.06
N ASP A 89 56.86 28.00 -48.25
CA ASP A 89 57.28 27.31 -49.49
C ASP A 89 58.62 26.57 -49.45
N GLY A 90 58.61 25.34 -49.99
CA GLY A 90 59.77 24.75 -50.67
C GLY A 90 60.53 23.62 -49.98
N THR A 91 60.04 22.39 -50.19
CA THR A 91 60.80 21.18 -50.63
C THR A 91 62.20 20.83 -50.07
N ALA A 92 62.25 19.60 -49.56
CA ALA A 92 63.34 18.61 -49.46
C ALA A 92 64.69 18.89 -50.18
N GLU A 93 65.81 18.69 -49.47
CA GLU A 93 66.65 17.48 -49.53
C GLU A 93 67.98 17.71 -48.77
N GLY A 94 68.45 16.69 -48.05
CA GLY A 94 69.71 16.78 -47.32
C GLY A 94 70.10 15.55 -46.51
N THR A 95 70.25 14.41 -47.19
CA THR A 95 71.25 13.34 -46.90
C THR A 95 71.42 12.84 -45.46
N ALA A 96 71.01 11.58 -45.29
CA ALA A 96 71.43 10.70 -44.21
C ALA A 96 72.97 10.58 -44.11
N THR A 97 73.47 10.62 -42.88
CA THR A 97 74.57 9.77 -42.43
C THR A 97 74.18 9.19 -41.08
N GLN A 98 73.80 7.91 -41.09
CA GLN A 98 73.75 7.06 -39.91
C GLN A 98 75.14 6.97 -39.26
N GLY A 99 75.16 7.10 -37.94
CA GLY A 99 76.17 6.58 -37.04
C GLY A 99 75.44 5.84 -35.94
N GLU A 100 75.29 4.53 -36.14
CA GLU A 100 74.65 3.55 -35.27
C GLU A 100 75.24 3.56 -33.85
N THR A 101 74.35 3.59 -32.86
CA THR A 101 74.18 2.42 -31.99
C THR A 101 72.72 1.98 -32.18
N GLY A 102 72.51 1.17 -33.22
CA GLY A 102 71.22 0.58 -33.56
C GLY A 102 70.94 -0.61 -32.66
N GLY A 103 69.91 -0.47 -31.86
CA GLY A 103 69.26 -1.48 -31.04
C GLY A 103 68.09 -0.79 -30.35
N SER A 104 66.94 -1.45 -30.26
CA SER A 104 65.87 -0.98 -29.39
C SER A 104 66.34 -1.06 -27.94
N LEU A 105 65.89 -0.14 -27.08
CA LEU A 105 66.12 -0.23 -25.64
C LEU A 105 65.35 -1.44 -25.11
N TRP A 106 65.99 -2.27 -24.29
CA TRP A 106 65.38 -3.39 -23.59
C TRP A 106 65.87 -3.37 -22.14
N CYS A 107 64.96 -3.21 -21.19
CA CYS A 107 65.27 -3.18 -19.75
C CYS A 107 64.70 -4.42 -19.09
N VAL A 108 65.42 -4.96 -18.10
CA VAL A 108 64.98 -6.17 -17.39
C VAL A 108 63.65 -5.87 -16.70
N ASP A 109 62.71 -6.80 -16.80
CA ASP A 109 61.39 -6.79 -16.17
C ASP A 109 61.38 -8.02 -15.25
N ALA A 110 61.74 -7.81 -13.99
CA ALA A 110 62.04 -8.90 -13.06
C ALA A 110 60.81 -9.39 -12.29
N ASP A 111 59.80 -8.55 -12.10
CA ASP A 111 58.52 -8.90 -11.46
C ASP A 111 57.39 -9.23 -12.46
N GLY A 112 57.51 -8.81 -13.72
CA GLY A 112 56.66 -9.23 -14.82
C GLY A 112 55.45 -8.33 -15.08
N ASP A 113 55.46 -7.08 -14.64
CA ASP A 113 54.36 -6.12 -14.80
C ASP A 113 54.33 -5.45 -16.20
N GLY A 114 55.40 -5.61 -16.97
CA GLY A 114 55.54 -5.03 -18.30
C GLY A 114 56.31 -3.70 -18.34
N TYR A 115 56.77 -3.21 -17.19
CA TYR A 115 57.71 -2.12 -17.02
C TYR A 115 59.10 -2.70 -16.71
N GLY A 116 60.16 -1.93 -17.02
CA GLY A 116 61.52 -2.44 -16.88
C GLY A 116 62.42 -1.50 -16.10
N ASP A 117 63.37 -2.07 -15.36
CA ASP A 117 64.30 -1.34 -14.50
C ASP A 117 65.16 -0.35 -15.32
N PRO A 118 65.05 0.98 -15.10
CA PRO A 118 65.86 1.99 -15.77
C PRO A 118 67.38 1.79 -15.59
N ASP A 119 67.80 1.15 -14.50
CA ASP A 119 69.20 0.86 -14.18
C ASP A 119 69.72 -0.43 -14.85
N GLN A 120 68.85 -1.31 -15.36
CA GLN A 120 69.21 -2.56 -16.06
C GLN A 120 68.91 -2.57 -17.58
N CYS A 121 68.97 -1.41 -18.23
CA CYS A 121 68.73 -1.30 -19.67
C CYS A 121 69.92 -1.67 -20.59
N GLN A 122 69.64 -2.35 -21.70
CA GLN A 122 70.60 -2.71 -22.76
C GLN A 122 70.01 -2.49 -24.17
N ASN A 123 70.84 -2.05 -25.12
CA ASN A 123 70.40 -1.92 -26.53
C ASN A 123 70.57 -3.27 -27.25
N SER A 124 69.52 -3.75 -27.91
CA SER A 124 69.54 -4.99 -28.71
C SER A 124 68.63 -4.91 -29.95
N ASP A 125 69.05 -5.54 -31.03
CA ASP A 125 68.24 -5.67 -32.27
C ASP A 125 67.12 -6.72 -32.15
N GLU A 126 67.21 -7.62 -31.17
CA GLU A 126 66.24 -8.67 -30.86
C GLU A 126 65.78 -8.55 -29.40
N PRO A 127 64.52 -8.89 -29.06
CA PRO A 127 64.05 -8.93 -27.68
C PRO A 127 64.96 -9.77 -26.78
N ILE A 128 65.34 -9.23 -25.61
CA ILE A 128 66.06 -9.98 -24.59
C ILE A 128 65.02 -10.72 -23.75
N ASP A 129 65.27 -11.99 -23.45
CA ASP A 129 64.36 -12.82 -22.64
C ASP A 129 64.25 -12.23 -21.22
N GLY A 130 63.04 -11.96 -20.75
CA GLY A 130 62.77 -11.26 -19.48
C GLY A 130 63.09 -9.75 -19.52
N SER A 131 62.85 -9.09 -20.66
CA SER A 131 63.01 -7.64 -20.78
C SER A 131 61.87 -7.02 -21.59
N VAL A 132 61.56 -5.76 -21.30
CA VAL A 132 60.53 -4.96 -21.98
C VAL A 132 61.15 -3.74 -22.68
N PRO A 133 60.48 -3.18 -23.70
CA PRO A 133 61.04 -2.09 -24.50
C PRO A 133 60.83 -0.69 -23.88
N ASN A 134 60.76 -0.60 -22.55
CA ASN A 134 60.68 0.63 -21.77
C ASN A 134 61.63 0.50 -20.56
N GLY A 135 61.91 1.61 -19.88
CA GLY A 135 62.76 1.66 -18.69
C GLY A 135 62.11 2.53 -17.62
N ASP A 136 60.80 2.35 -17.44
CA ASP A 136 59.93 3.31 -16.75
C ASP A 136 59.50 2.84 -15.35
N ASP A 137 59.97 1.66 -14.91
CA ASP A 137 59.64 1.05 -13.63
C ASP A 137 60.29 1.77 -12.43
N CYS A 138 59.53 2.01 -11.35
CA CYS A 138 60.05 2.56 -10.10
C CYS A 138 60.46 1.52 -9.06
N ASP A 139 59.97 0.28 -9.13
CA ASP A 139 60.39 -0.83 -8.28
C ASP A 139 60.22 -2.19 -9.00
N ASP A 140 61.24 -2.58 -9.79
CA ASP A 140 61.39 -3.87 -10.52
C ASP A 140 61.47 -5.11 -9.60
N SER A 141 60.97 -5.00 -8.36
CA SER A 141 60.76 -6.11 -7.45
C SER A 141 59.32 -6.28 -6.99
N ASN A 142 58.41 -5.35 -7.34
CA ASN A 142 57.00 -5.40 -7.01
C ASN A 142 56.12 -5.14 -8.25
N PRO A 143 55.38 -6.15 -8.75
CA PRO A 143 54.56 -5.97 -9.95
C PRO A 143 53.36 -5.05 -9.77
N ALA A 144 53.09 -4.59 -8.53
CA ALA A 144 52.08 -3.59 -8.19
C ALA A 144 52.61 -2.14 -8.30
N THR A 145 53.89 -1.93 -8.63
CA THR A 145 54.55 -0.61 -8.48
C THR A 145 55.09 -0.08 -9.81
N PHE A 146 54.25 0.62 -10.57
CA PHE A 146 54.63 1.12 -11.89
C PHE A 146 53.89 2.42 -12.29
N PRO A 147 54.34 3.12 -13.35
CA PRO A 147 53.61 4.28 -13.85
C PRO A 147 52.20 3.92 -14.32
N GLY A 148 51.20 4.52 -13.67
CA GLY A 148 49.79 4.25 -13.95
C GLY A 148 49.22 3.00 -13.28
N ALA A 149 49.87 2.50 -12.21
CA ALA A 149 49.30 1.49 -11.32
C ALA A 149 48.01 2.00 -10.66
N ALA A 150 48.03 3.24 -10.17
CA ALA A 150 46.88 3.89 -9.52
C ALA A 150 46.29 5.04 -10.36
N PRO A 151 45.46 4.75 -11.38
CA PRO A 151 44.93 5.78 -12.27
C PRO A 151 43.90 6.72 -11.62
N ASN A 152 43.31 6.36 -10.47
CA ASN A 152 42.38 7.23 -9.75
C ASN A 152 43.09 8.39 -9.04
N ASP A 153 44.35 8.19 -8.66
CA ASP A 153 45.23 9.24 -8.13
C ASP A 153 45.89 10.06 -9.25
N ASP A 154 46.79 9.42 -10.00
CA ASP A 154 47.49 10.03 -11.13
C ASP A 154 47.90 8.95 -12.16
N PRO A 155 47.29 8.92 -13.36
CA PRO A 155 47.50 7.87 -14.35
C PRO A 155 48.90 7.86 -14.98
N ASP A 156 49.75 8.86 -14.71
CA ASP A 156 51.12 8.94 -15.20
C ASP A 156 52.17 8.82 -14.07
N ALA A 157 51.75 8.83 -12.79
CA ALA A 157 52.66 8.77 -11.64
C ALA A 157 53.10 7.34 -11.34
N CYS A 158 54.29 7.20 -10.76
CA CYS A 158 54.81 5.90 -10.37
C CYS A 158 54.38 5.60 -8.95
N MET A 159 53.24 4.93 -8.82
CA MET A 159 52.57 4.61 -7.56
C MET A 159 52.59 3.09 -7.35
N GLN A 160 52.27 2.66 -6.13
CA GLN A 160 52.03 1.26 -5.77
C GLN A 160 50.54 1.10 -5.52
N ASP A 161 49.93 0.03 -6.05
CA ASP A 161 48.54 -0.38 -5.84
C ASP A 161 48.57 -1.85 -5.41
N GLU A 162 48.59 -2.10 -4.10
CA GLU A 162 48.85 -3.44 -3.54
C GLU A 162 47.61 -4.36 -3.54
N ASP A 163 46.39 -3.80 -3.54
CA ASP A 163 45.13 -4.54 -3.51
C ASP A 163 44.31 -4.50 -4.83
N ASP A 164 44.85 -3.85 -5.87
CA ASP A 164 44.29 -3.74 -7.23
C ASP A 164 42.98 -2.91 -7.29
N ASP A 165 42.85 -1.88 -6.46
CA ASP A 165 41.67 -1.00 -6.38
C ASP A 165 41.76 0.30 -7.22
N ASP A 166 42.84 0.44 -7.98
CA ASP A 166 43.21 1.59 -8.82
C ASP A 166 43.61 2.88 -8.03
N TRP A 167 43.77 2.81 -6.70
CA TRP A 167 44.32 3.87 -5.83
C TRP A 167 45.73 3.52 -5.34
N GLY A 168 46.51 4.56 -5.04
CA GLY A 168 47.92 4.39 -4.71
C GLY A 168 48.17 4.44 -3.21
N ASP A 169 49.03 3.57 -2.66
CA ASP A 169 49.38 3.55 -1.24
C ASP A 169 49.67 4.96 -0.69
N ASP A 170 49.15 5.32 0.49
CA ASP A 170 49.45 6.62 1.12
C ASP A 170 50.91 6.72 1.65
N MET A 171 51.52 5.57 1.92
CA MET A 171 52.84 5.42 2.54
C MET A 171 53.73 4.41 1.80
N PRO A 172 53.99 4.59 0.50
CA PRO A 172 54.73 3.61 -0.28
C PRO A 172 56.23 3.63 0.07
N PRO A 173 56.99 2.62 -0.40
CA PRO A 173 58.44 2.58 -0.27
C PRO A 173 59.16 3.82 -0.84
N PRO A 174 60.35 4.18 -0.31
CA PRO A 174 61.08 5.33 -0.81
C PRO A 174 61.51 5.18 -2.28
N GLY A 175 61.01 6.07 -3.15
CA GLY A 175 61.29 6.02 -4.59
C GLY A 175 60.02 5.96 -5.44
N VAL A 176 58.90 5.61 -4.81
CA VAL A 176 57.54 5.59 -5.34
C VAL A 176 56.82 6.89 -4.92
N ASP A 177 55.96 7.41 -5.78
CA ASP A 177 55.10 8.56 -5.50
C ASP A 177 53.94 8.10 -4.58
N PRO A 178 53.63 8.81 -3.46
CA PRO A 178 52.50 8.47 -2.60
C PRO A 178 51.15 8.79 -3.25
N GLY A 179 50.18 7.90 -3.11
CA GLY A 179 48.79 8.08 -3.53
C GLY A 179 47.86 8.45 -2.37
N THR A 180 46.59 8.05 -2.45
CA THR A 180 45.55 8.37 -1.46
C THR A 180 44.79 7.17 -0.88
N ASP A 181 45.17 5.94 -1.22
CA ASP A 181 44.66 4.74 -0.54
C ASP A 181 45.14 4.69 0.92
N CYS A 182 44.20 4.52 1.85
CA CYS A 182 44.47 4.48 3.28
C CYS A 182 44.62 3.06 3.83
N LEU A 183 44.23 2.03 3.07
CA LEU A 183 44.30 0.64 3.47
C LEU A 183 44.70 -0.26 2.29
N ASP A 184 46.00 -0.27 2.00
CA ASP A 184 46.66 -1.09 0.96
C ASP A 184 46.45 -2.63 1.04
N GLU A 185 45.61 -3.14 1.94
CA GLU A 185 45.27 -4.57 2.04
C GLU A 185 43.76 -4.84 1.76
N ASP A 186 42.95 -3.82 1.47
CA ASP A 186 41.48 -3.89 1.37
C ASP A 186 40.93 -3.05 0.21
N ASP A 187 40.65 -3.72 -0.91
CA ASP A 187 40.15 -3.13 -2.17
C ASP A 187 38.76 -2.47 -2.08
N THR A 188 38.13 -2.51 -0.91
CA THR A 188 36.85 -1.85 -0.63
C THR A 188 36.99 -0.51 0.09
N VAL A 189 38.21 -0.13 0.49
CA VAL A 189 38.45 1.09 1.29
C VAL A 189 39.33 2.07 0.54
N SER A 190 38.70 3.00 -0.17
CA SER A 190 39.43 4.06 -0.86
C SER A 190 38.62 5.35 -0.98
N PRO A 191 39.25 6.48 -1.34
CA PRO A 191 38.52 7.72 -1.55
C PRO A 191 37.41 7.57 -2.59
N GLY A 192 36.16 7.80 -2.18
CA GLY A 192 35.02 7.66 -3.10
C GLY A 192 34.42 6.27 -3.21
N ALA A 193 34.82 5.32 -2.34
CA ALA A 193 34.02 4.13 -2.05
C ALA A 193 32.59 4.54 -1.64
N ALA A 194 32.46 5.38 -0.61
CA ALA A 194 31.21 6.05 -0.28
C ALA A 194 30.92 7.25 -1.21
N GLU A 195 30.01 7.10 -2.18
CA GLU A 195 29.73 8.10 -3.23
C GLU A 195 29.28 9.48 -2.68
N ASN A 196 28.57 9.50 -1.54
CA ASN A 196 28.09 10.71 -0.88
C ASN A 196 29.17 11.38 -0.01
N GLU A 197 30.25 10.65 0.29
CA GLU A 197 31.39 11.11 1.08
C GLU A 197 32.73 10.97 0.34
N PRO A 198 32.87 11.49 -0.90
CA PRO A 198 33.93 11.13 -1.84
C PRO A 198 35.32 11.68 -1.50
N ARG A 199 35.50 12.22 -0.29
CA ARG A 199 36.78 12.69 0.24
C ARG A 199 37.27 11.84 1.41
N LEU A 200 36.41 11.01 1.97
CA LEU A 200 36.77 10.08 3.03
C LEU A 200 37.34 8.83 2.37
N CYS A 201 38.39 8.30 2.97
CA CYS A 201 38.80 6.93 2.69
C CYS A 201 37.93 6.02 3.58
N ALA A 202 36.71 5.78 3.12
CA ALA A 202 35.65 5.12 3.85
C ALA A 202 35.40 3.72 3.29
N GLN A 203 34.70 2.90 4.08
CA GLN A 203 34.12 1.62 3.65
C GLN A 203 32.61 1.85 3.47
N ASP A 204 32.04 1.24 2.43
CA ASP A 204 30.61 1.25 2.09
C ASP A 204 30.25 -0.24 1.83
N GLU A 205 29.84 -0.97 2.88
CA GLU A 205 29.65 -2.44 2.80
C GLU A 205 28.34 -2.82 2.09
N ASP A 206 27.32 -1.96 2.11
CA ASP A 206 26.00 -2.23 1.53
C ASP A 206 25.68 -1.49 0.22
N ASP A 207 26.61 -0.68 -0.29
CA ASP A 207 26.54 0.10 -1.53
C ASP A 207 25.45 1.20 -1.50
N ASP A 208 25.12 1.77 -0.34
CA ASP A 208 24.16 2.88 -0.22
C ASP A 208 24.77 4.28 -0.49
N GLY A 209 26.11 4.32 -0.59
CA GLY A 209 26.88 5.52 -0.88
C GLY A 209 27.34 6.29 0.35
N TRP A 210 27.09 5.83 1.56
CA TRP A 210 27.56 6.41 2.82
C TRP A 210 28.64 5.54 3.45
N GLY A 211 29.55 6.17 4.21
CA GLY A 211 30.63 5.42 4.84
C GLY A 211 30.29 5.00 6.26
N ASP A 212 30.70 3.80 6.70
CA ASP A 212 30.55 3.31 8.08
C ASP A 212 30.92 4.38 9.14
N ASP A 213 30.01 4.68 10.08
CA ASP A 213 30.24 5.62 11.17
C ASP A 213 31.20 5.10 12.27
N MET A 214 31.43 3.80 12.31
CA MET A 214 32.22 3.07 13.29
C MET A 214 33.22 2.07 12.66
N PRO A 215 34.06 2.51 11.71
CA PRO A 215 34.83 1.58 10.92
C PRO A 215 36.04 1.00 11.66
N PRO A 216 36.65 -0.06 11.10
CA PRO A 216 37.91 -0.59 11.59
C PRO A 216 39.04 0.46 11.65
N PRO A 217 40.06 0.26 12.51
CA PRO A 217 41.19 1.19 12.58
C PRO A 217 41.98 1.25 11.26
N GLY A 218 42.07 2.45 10.67
CA GLY A 218 42.77 2.67 9.40
C GLY A 218 41.87 3.34 8.37
N VAL A 219 40.56 3.10 8.48
CA VAL A 219 39.49 3.74 7.70
C VAL A 219 39.09 5.09 8.33
N ASP A 220 38.74 6.07 7.50
CA ASP A 220 38.10 7.30 7.95
C ASP A 220 36.61 7.06 8.27
N PRO A 221 36.12 7.38 9.47
CA PRO A 221 34.69 7.26 9.79
C PRO A 221 33.81 8.14 8.90
N GLY A 222 32.80 7.53 8.30
CA GLY A 222 31.74 8.19 7.54
C GLY A 222 30.53 8.54 8.39
N SER A 223 29.34 8.56 7.77
CA SER A 223 28.09 8.98 8.39
C SER A 223 26.98 7.92 8.40
N ASP A 224 27.22 6.73 7.85
CA ASP A 224 26.27 5.62 7.82
C ASP A 224 26.08 5.01 9.23
N CYS A 225 24.84 4.97 9.71
CA CYS A 225 24.53 4.41 11.03
C CYS A 225 24.36 2.88 11.02
N ALA A 226 24.26 2.24 9.85
CA ALA A 226 24.24 0.79 9.72
C ALA A 226 24.75 0.33 8.34
N ASP A 227 26.07 0.27 8.19
CA ASP A 227 26.84 -0.17 7.00
C ASP A 227 26.50 -1.57 6.46
N ASP A 228 25.70 -2.37 7.18
CA ASP A 228 25.20 -3.66 6.69
C ASP A 228 23.74 -3.62 6.18
N ASN A 229 23.16 -2.42 6.07
CA ASN A 229 21.76 -2.20 5.73
C ASN A 229 21.55 -0.98 4.81
N PRO A 230 21.31 -1.20 3.50
CA PRO A 230 21.31 -0.14 2.50
C PRO A 230 20.09 0.79 2.56
N ASN A 231 19.24 0.62 3.58
CA ASN A 231 18.09 1.45 3.87
C ASN A 231 18.32 2.35 5.10
N ALA A 232 19.49 2.30 5.75
CA ALA A 232 19.70 2.86 7.08
C ALA A 232 20.83 3.90 7.15
N PHE A 233 20.61 5.04 6.49
CA PHE A 233 21.60 6.10 6.34
C PHE A 233 21.02 7.52 6.56
N PRO A 234 21.85 8.57 6.68
CA PRO A 234 21.36 9.93 6.81
C PRO A 234 20.52 10.37 5.61
N GLY A 235 19.22 10.56 5.86
CA GLY A 235 18.25 10.96 4.84
C GLY A 235 17.67 9.81 4.01
N ALA A 236 17.76 8.56 4.49
CA ALA A 236 16.91 7.48 3.98
C ALA A 236 15.42 7.83 4.18
N ALA A 237 15.05 8.23 5.39
CA ALA A 237 13.72 8.72 5.73
C ALA A 237 13.57 10.24 5.53
N GLU A 238 13.31 10.67 4.30
CA GLU A 238 13.31 12.09 3.90
C GLU A 238 12.12 12.93 4.44
N GLU A 239 11.05 12.30 4.92
CA GLU A 239 9.88 12.96 5.52
C GLU A 239 10.03 13.18 7.04
N GLU A 240 11.10 12.67 7.65
CA GLU A 240 11.43 12.91 9.05
C GLU A 240 11.86 14.36 9.34
N ASP A 241 11.69 14.80 10.60
CA ASP A 241 12.20 16.08 11.09
C ASP A 241 13.26 15.88 12.19
N PRO A 242 14.56 16.03 11.87
CA PRO A 242 15.11 16.61 10.63
C PRO A 242 15.21 15.58 9.46
N PRO A 243 15.24 16.01 8.19
CA PRO A 243 15.29 15.12 7.03
C PRO A 243 16.66 14.47 6.78
N ASP A 244 17.67 14.83 7.56
CA ASP A 244 18.99 14.20 7.59
C ASP A 244 19.15 13.29 8.83
N LEU A 245 18.03 12.86 9.43
CA LEU A 245 18.01 11.83 10.47
C LEU A 245 18.68 10.56 9.92
N CYS A 246 19.54 9.94 10.71
CA CYS A 246 20.08 8.64 10.36
C CYS A 246 19.08 7.57 10.81
N ALA A 247 18.14 7.27 9.93
CA ALA A 247 17.00 6.38 10.15
C ALA A 247 17.01 5.28 9.10
N GLU A 248 16.31 4.19 9.40
CA GLU A 248 16.00 3.13 8.45
C GLU A 248 14.65 3.40 7.81
N ASP A 249 14.53 3.20 6.51
CA ASP A 249 13.27 3.25 5.75
C ASP A 249 13.10 1.90 5.03
N GLU A 250 12.52 0.91 5.73
CA GLU A 250 12.45 -0.48 5.24
C GLU A 250 11.50 -0.63 4.03
N ASP A 251 10.40 0.12 3.98
CA ASP A 251 9.38 0.01 2.93
C ASP A 251 9.46 1.08 1.82
N GLY A 252 10.28 2.11 2.01
CA GLY A 252 10.59 3.14 1.03
C GLY A 252 9.54 4.24 0.91
N ASP A 253 8.77 4.51 1.96
CA ASP A 253 7.76 5.58 1.99
C ASP A 253 8.30 6.94 2.43
N GLY A 254 9.55 6.98 2.89
CA GLY A 254 10.26 8.17 3.34
C GLY A 254 10.10 8.47 4.84
N TRP A 255 9.41 7.65 5.61
CA TRP A 255 9.35 7.71 7.07
C TRP A 255 10.30 6.71 7.69
N GLY A 256 10.81 7.05 8.88
CA GLY A 256 11.79 6.19 9.54
C GLY A 256 11.11 5.14 10.40
N ASP A 257 11.64 3.92 10.40
CA ASP A 257 11.15 2.80 11.20
C ASP A 257 10.97 3.18 12.69
N LEU A 258 9.92 2.65 13.32
CA LEU A 258 9.64 2.94 14.74
C LEU A 258 10.55 2.19 15.73
N ASP A 259 11.04 1.00 15.37
CA ASP A 259 11.92 0.17 16.22
C ASP A 259 13.14 -0.36 15.43
N PRO A 260 14.00 0.53 14.91
CA PRO A 260 15.12 0.12 14.08
C PRO A 260 16.24 -0.56 14.90
N PRO A 261 17.21 -1.20 14.23
CA PRO A 261 18.37 -1.81 14.85
C PRO A 261 19.20 -0.84 15.71
N PRO A 262 19.97 -1.34 16.70
CA PRO A 262 20.80 -0.48 17.53
C PRO A 262 21.92 0.23 16.74
N GLY A 263 21.88 1.55 16.68
CA GLY A 263 22.83 2.36 15.89
C GLY A 263 22.08 3.40 15.07
N VAL A 264 20.92 3.00 14.57
CA VAL A 264 19.96 3.82 13.82
C VAL A 264 19.05 4.60 14.77
N GLU A 265 18.69 5.83 14.40
CA GLU A 265 17.74 6.65 15.15
C GLU A 265 16.29 6.28 14.78
N PRO A 266 15.40 6.01 15.75
CA PRO A 266 13.99 5.72 15.47
C PRO A 266 13.25 6.88 14.82
N GLY A 267 12.45 6.59 13.80
CA GLY A 267 11.54 7.52 13.14
C GLY A 267 10.09 7.40 13.63
N ASN A 268 9.13 7.69 12.74
CA ASN A 268 7.71 7.79 13.02
C ASN A 268 6.80 6.92 12.13
N ASP A 269 7.35 6.03 11.29
CA ASP A 269 6.58 5.11 10.44
C ASP A 269 5.69 4.16 11.28
N CYS A 270 4.39 4.05 10.96
CA CYS A 270 3.50 3.21 11.76
C CYS A 270 3.75 1.70 11.58
N ASP A 271 4.28 1.29 10.42
CA ASP A 271 4.38 -0.10 9.98
C ASP A 271 5.47 -0.25 8.92
N ASP A 272 6.69 -0.49 9.40
CA ASP A 272 7.94 -0.67 8.62
C ASP A 272 7.85 -1.68 7.42
N GLU A 273 6.76 -2.44 7.28
CA GLU A 273 6.52 -3.35 6.15
C GLU A 273 5.49 -2.82 5.12
N ASN A 274 4.89 -1.65 5.33
CA ASN A 274 3.72 -1.15 4.59
C ASN A 274 3.79 0.35 4.25
N ALA A 275 4.29 0.66 3.06
CA ALA A 275 4.51 2.03 2.57
C ALA A 275 3.26 2.93 2.44
N ASP A 276 2.06 2.40 2.71
CA ASP A 276 0.82 3.18 2.79
C ASP A 276 0.49 3.58 4.25
N ALA A 277 1.32 3.22 5.23
CA ALA A 277 1.04 3.29 6.67
C ALA A 277 1.94 4.28 7.42
N PHE A 278 1.73 5.58 7.21
CA PHE A 278 2.56 6.62 7.81
C PHE A 278 1.75 7.77 8.45
N PRO A 279 2.38 8.62 9.28
CA PRO A 279 1.75 9.83 9.80
C PRO A 279 1.25 10.76 8.69
N GLY A 280 -0.07 10.96 8.64
CA GLY A 280 -0.70 11.84 7.66
C GLY A 280 -0.96 11.23 6.29
N ALA A 281 -0.92 9.89 6.17
CA ALA A 281 -1.47 9.16 5.03
C ALA A 281 -2.91 9.60 4.72
N ALA A 282 -3.73 9.80 5.75
CA ALA A 282 -5.10 10.29 5.66
C ALA A 282 -5.26 11.74 6.16
N PRO A 283 -5.12 12.77 5.30
CA PRO A 283 -5.11 14.18 5.71
C PRO A 283 -6.46 14.73 6.20
N ASN A 284 -7.56 14.01 6.02
CA ASN A 284 -8.88 14.43 6.51
C ASN A 284 -9.18 13.93 7.94
N GLU A 285 -8.32 13.08 8.51
CA GLU A 285 -8.42 12.66 9.90
C GLU A 285 -8.23 13.83 10.89
N ASP A 286 -8.74 13.67 12.11
CA ASP A 286 -8.50 14.60 13.23
C ASP A 286 -7.84 13.87 14.41
N PRO A 287 -6.53 14.05 14.65
CA PRO A 287 -5.64 15.02 13.98
C PRO A 287 -5.16 14.52 12.59
N PRO A 288 -4.74 15.41 11.68
CA PRO A 288 -4.36 15.05 10.30
C PRO A 288 -2.99 14.38 10.17
N ASP A 289 -2.20 14.34 11.25
CA ASP A 289 -0.92 13.62 11.36
C ASP A 289 -1.11 12.27 12.07
N LEU A 290 -2.33 11.75 12.12
CA LEU A 290 -2.61 10.43 12.67
C LEU A 290 -1.91 9.36 11.83
N CYS A 291 -1.24 8.44 12.52
CA CYS A 291 -0.59 7.29 11.91
C CYS A 291 -1.67 6.31 11.43
N THR A 292 -1.93 6.25 10.13
CA THR A 292 -3.08 5.55 9.53
C THR A 292 -2.69 4.98 8.17
N VAL A 293 -3.59 4.19 7.57
CA VAL A 293 -3.50 3.76 6.16
C VAL A 293 -4.66 4.42 5.41
N ASP A 294 -4.42 4.88 4.17
CA ASP A 294 -5.46 5.36 3.24
C ASP A 294 -5.38 4.55 1.94
N ALA A 295 -5.86 3.30 1.99
CA ALA A 295 -5.60 2.32 0.94
C ALA A 295 -6.34 2.64 -0.37
N ASP A 296 -7.45 3.39 -0.29
CA ASP A 296 -8.24 3.76 -1.46
C ASP A 296 -8.03 5.21 -1.95
N GLY A 297 -7.25 6.00 -1.18
CA GLY A 297 -6.75 7.31 -1.56
C GLY A 297 -7.82 8.40 -1.51
N ASP A 298 -8.81 8.27 -0.62
CA ASP A 298 -9.89 9.24 -0.47
C ASP A 298 -9.62 10.32 0.60
N GLY A 299 -8.52 10.15 1.33
CA GLY A 299 -8.00 11.06 2.33
C GLY A 299 -8.49 10.79 3.75
N TRP A 300 -9.31 9.76 3.97
CA TRP A 300 -9.71 9.25 5.29
C TRP A 300 -9.00 7.94 5.59
N GLY A 301 -8.71 7.70 6.86
CA GLY A 301 -7.92 6.54 7.26
C GLY A 301 -8.80 5.29 7.39
N ASP A 302 -8.33 4.17 6.92
CA ASP A 302 -8.99 2.87 7.01
C ASP A 302 -9.35 2.55 8.47
N ALA A 303 -10.58 2.15 8.74
CA ALA A 303 -10.98 1.69 10.05
C ALA A 303 -10.32 0.35 10.39
N ASN A 304 -9.96 -0.46 9.39
CA ASN A 304 -9.28 -1.73 9.56
C ASN A 304 -7.95 -1.77 8.78
N PRO A 305 -6.96 -0.94 9.16
CA PRO A 305 -5.73 -0.71 8.38
C PRO A 305 -4.77 -1.93 8.34
N GLY A 306 -5.06 -3.01 9.09
CA GLY A 306 -4.17 -4.16 9.21
C GLY A 306 -3.07 -3.92 10.26
N GLY A 307 -1.87 -4.47 10.00
CA GLY A 307 -0.68 -4.24 10.83
C GLY A 307 -0.25 -5.46 11.67
N GLY A 308 0.93 -5.98 11.34
CA GLY A 308 1.47 -7.24 11.84
C GLY A 308 2.95 -7.44 11.58
N GLY A 309 3.78 -6.42 11.79
CA GLY A 309 5.25 -6.50 11.86
C GLY A 309 5.73 -5.49 12.92
N GLY A 310 6.78 -5.80 13.70
CA GLY A 310 7.53 -4.79 14.47
C GLY A 310 6.89 -4.05 15.66
N GLY A 311 5.86 -3.23 15.45
CA GLY A 311 5.47 -2.11 16.33
C GLY A 311 3.99 -2.06 16.80
N PRO A 312 3.47 -0.89 17.23
CA PRO A 312 2.05 -0.72 17.59
C PRO A 312 1.10 -0.83 16.39
N GLY A 313 1.61 -0.74 15.16
CA GLY A 313 0.85 -0.76 13.90
C GLY A 313 0.10 0.56 13.64
N PRO A 314 -0.47 0.72 12.44
CA PRO A 314 -1.27 1.88 12.09
C PRO A 314 -2.53 1.94 12.95
N GLN A 315 -2.93 3.16 13.31
CA GLN A 315 -4.14 3.37 14.07
C GLN A 315 -5.37 3.25 13.17
N SER A 316 -6.47 2.75 13.74
CA SER A 316 -7.77 2.74 13.08
C SER A 316 -8.23 4.17 12.80
N GLY A 317 -8.54 4.46 11.52
CA GLY A 317 -9.08 5.74 11.07
C GLY A 317 -10.61 5.77 11.03
N SER A 318 -11.16 6.79 10.37
CA SER A 318 -12.60 7.10 10.35
C SER A 318 -13.32 6.61 9.08
N ASP A 319 -12.64 6.00 8.13
CA ASP A 319 -13.29 5.40 6.97
C ASP A 319 -13.73 3.96 7.28
N CYS A 320 -15.03 3.68 7.21
CA CYS A 320 -15.53 2.33 7.45
C CYS A 320 -15.51 1.45 6.19
N TYR A 321 -15.13 2.00 5.03
CA TYR A 321 -15.19 1.32 3.74
C TYR A 321 -13.83 1.32 3.05
N ASP A 322 -12.80 0.84 3.75
CA ASP A 322 -11.35 0.78 3.47
C ASP A 322 -10.88 0.45 2.02
N ALA A 323 -11.77 0.06 1.10
CA ALA A 323 -11.46 -0.24 -0.29
C ALA A 323 -12.37 0.46 -1.31
N ASN A 324 -13.24 1.37 -0.87
CA ASN A 324 -14.16 2.11 -1.73
C ASN A 324 -14.09 3.63 -1.50
N PRO A 325 -13.36 4.34 -2.39
CA PRO A 325 -13.07 5.77 -2.20
C PRO A 325 -14.30 6.67 -2.47
N ASP A 326 -15.41 6.07 -2.90
CA ASP A 326 -16.69 6.77 -3.07
C ASP A 326 -17.53 6.78 -1.77
N LEU A 327 -17.14 6.06 -0.71
CA LEU A 327 -17.90 5.85 0.53
C LEU A 327 -17.10 6.19 1.78
N ASN A 328 -17.13 7.45 2.22
CA ASN A 328 -16.37 7.96 3.35
C ASN A 328 -17.14 9.03 4.12
N PRO A 329 -16.60 9.57 5.23
CA PRO A 329 -17.32 10.53 6.05
C PRO A 329 -17.80 11.80 5.32
N ASP A 330 -17.11 12.23 4.25
CA ASP A 330 -17.52 13.39 3.45
C ASP A 330 -18.60 13.07 2.40
N THR A 331 -18.65 11.82 1.95
CA THR A 331 -19.60 11.34 0.94
C THR A 331 -20.81 10.63 1.53
N LEU A 332 -20.83 10.39 2.85
CA LEU A 332 -21.96 9.81 3.56
C LEU A 332 -22.74 10.87 4.36
N GLN A 333 -24.02 10.62 4.58
CA GLN A 333 -24.87 11.48 5.40
C GLN A 333 -25.84 10.64 6.23
N LEU A 334 -26.13 11.10 7.45
CA LEU A 334 -27.08 10.44 8.32
C LEU A 334 -28.49 10.53 7.75
N THR A 335 -29.16 9.40 7.61
CA THR A 335 -30.51 9.31 7.06
C THR A 335 -31.43 8.42 7.89
N ALA A 336 -32.71 8.48 7.58
CA ALA A 336 -33.69 7.54 8.08
C ALA A 336 -34.84 7.29 7.10
N PHE A 337 -35.43 6.10 7.19
CA PHE A 337 -36.64 5.77 6.44
C PHE A 337 -37.89 6.24 7.16
N ALA A 338 -38.80 6.87 6.42
CA ALA A 338 -40.05 7.39 6.94
C ALA A 338 -41.26 7.10 6.03
N PRO A 339 -42.48 7.03 6.61
CA PRO A 339 -42.77 6.97 8.04
C PRO A 339 -42.68 5.54 8.59
N TYR A 340 -42.29 5.40 9.85
CA TYR A 340 -42.42 4.13 10.58
C TYR A 340 -43.88 3.67 10.60
N GLN A 341 -44.15 2.41 10.26
CA GLN A 341 -45.50 1.80 10.29
C GLN A 341 -46.56 2.55 9.46
N GLY A 342 -46.17 3.28 8.39
CA GLY A 342 -47.18 3.90 7.53
C GLY A 342 -48.13 2.84 6.95
N GLY A 343 -49.44 3.10 6.94
CA GLY A 343 -50.40 2.15 6.40
C GLY A 343 -50.28 1.95 4.88
N PRO A 344 -51.06 1.03 4.30
CA PRO A 344 -51.11 0.84 2.84
C PRO A 344 -51.39 2.16 2.11
N GLY A 345 -50.53 2.50 1.13
CA GLY A 345 -50.63 3.73 0.35
C GLY A 345 -49.96 4.96 0.96
N ALA A 346 -49.28 4.83 2.10
CA ALA A 346 -48.38 5.87 2.60
C ALA A 346 -47.14 5.98 1.69
N VAL A 347 -46.79 7.21 1.30
CA VAL A 347 -45.55 7.48 0.56
C VAL A 347 -44.36 7.10 1.45
N ARG A 348 -43.39 6.41 0.86
CA ARG A 348 -42.15 6.00 1.52
C ARG A 348 -41.03 6.92 1.09
N THR A 349 -40.25 7.38 2.04
CA THR A 349 -39.17 8.33 1.78
C THR A 349 -37.94 7.96 2.58
N ILE A 350 -36.77 8.22 2.01
CA ILE A 350 -35.53 8.39 2.76
C ILE A 350 -35.44 9.89 3.07
N GLN A 351 -35.11 10.23 4.31
CA GLN A 351 -34.93 11.61 4.75
C GLN A 351 -33.55 11.77 5.34
N THR A 352 -32.86 12.85 5.00
CA THR A 352 -31.62 13.22 5.69
C THR A 352 -31.94 13.76 7.07
N ILE A 353 -31.03 13.55 8.00
CA ILE A 353 -31.10 14.03 9.37
C ILE A 353 -29.99 15.07 9.54
N ASP A 354 -30.34 16.26 10.01
CA ASP A 354 -29.34 17.23 10.50
C ASP A 354 -28.85 16.78 11.90
N PRO A 355 -27.59 16.36 12.05
CA PRO A 355 -27.06 15.85 13.32
C PRO A 355 -26.96 16.94 14.40
N ALA A 356 -27.13 18.23 14.08
CA ALA A 356 -27.09 19.30 15.07
C ALA A 356 -28.45 19.57 15.74
N ASN A 357 -29.57 19.16 15.12
CA ASN A 357 -30.91 19.52 15.60
C ASN A 357 -32.02 18.50 15.32
N ALA A 358 -31.71 17.37 14.65
CA ALA A 358 -32.62 16.32 14.24
C ALA A 358 -33.71 16.75 13.24
N ASP A 359 -33.49 17.82 12.47
CA ASP A 359 -34.40 18.22 11.40
C ASP A 359 -34.38 17.19 10.26
N LEU A 360 -35.57 16.80 9.81
CA LEU A 360 -35.76 15.85 8.71
C LEU A 360 -35.96 16.59 7.39
N ASN A 361 -35.14 16.29 6.40
CA ASN A 361 -35.28 16.82 5.04
C ASN A 361 -35.54 15.70 4.04
N LEU A 362 -36.46 15.92 3.09
CA LEU A 362 -36.74 14.92 2.07
C LEU A 362 -35.50 14.70 1.19
N PHE A 363 -34.98 13.47 1.18
CA PHE A 363 -33.90 13.06 0.31
C PHE A 363 -34.45 12.39 -0.95
N VAL A 364 -35.10 11.23 -0.77
CA VAL A 364 -35.56 10.37 -1.87
C VAL A 364 -36.99 9.91 -1.61
N THR A 365 -37.82 9.93 -2.65
CA THR A 365 -39.15 9.28 -2.62
C THR A 365 -39.07 7.89 -3.23
N LEU A 366 -39.40 6.87 -2.43
CA LEU A 366 -39.32 5.48 -2.84
C LEU A 366 -40.56 5.06 -3.66
N THR A 367 -40.31 4.35 -4.75
CA THR A 367 -41.30 3.88 -5.71
C THR A 367 -41.11 2.40 -6.04
N THR A 368 -42.15 1.77 -6.58
CA THR A 368 -41.99 0.47 -7.24
C THR A 368 -41.33 0.64 -8.61
N PRO A 369 -40.84 -0.42 -9.26
CA PRO A 369 -40.31 -0.35 -10.63
C PRO A 369 -41.33 0.16 -11.67
N MET A 370 -42.61 0.20 -11.33
CA MET A 370 -43.69 0.74 -12.16
C MET A 370 -44.09 2.18 -11.80
N GLY A 371 -43.35 2.85 -10.89
CA GLY A 371 -43.62 4.22 -10.43
C GLY A 371 -44.78 4.33 -9.43
N GLY A 372 -45.19 3.22 -8.80
CA GLY A 372 -46.25 3.21 -7.79
C GLY A 372 -45.73 3.40 -6.37
N ILE A 373 -46.64 3.60 -5.41
CA ILE A 373 -46.29 3.59 -3.98
C ILE A 373 -45.98 2.15 -3.55
N PRO A 374 -44.79 1.87 -2.99
CA PRO A 374 -44.44 0.52 -2.57
C PRO A 374 -45.24 0.13 -1.33
N ASN A 375 -45.82 -1.08 -1.36
CA ASN A 375 -46.54 -1.65 -0.22
C ASN A 375 -45.57 -2.41 0.69
N VAL A 376 -44.70 -1.65 1.37
CA VAL A 376 -43.68 -2.15 2.29
C VAL A 376 -43.79 -1.45 3.64
N ASN A 377 -43.26 -2.08 4.68
CA ASN A 377 -43.08 -1.53 6.02
C ASN A 377 -41.62 -1.76 6.43
N LEU A 378 -40.77 -0.77 6.14
CA LEU A 378 -39.34 -0.83 6.39
C LEU A 378 -39.08 -0.54 7.86
N VAL A 379 -38.25 -1.36 8.49
CA VAL A 379 -37.97 -1.28 9.95
C VAL A 379 -36.51 -1.27 10.30
N SER A 380 -35.64 -1.60 9.36
CA SER A 380 -34.20 -1.50 9.47
C SER A 380 -33.64 -1.38 8.06
N ALA A 381 -32.48 -0.74 7.95
CA ALA A 381 -31.72 -0.66 6.71
C ALA A 381 -30.23 -0.63 7.04
N THR A 382 -29.40 -1.00 6.07
CA THR A 382 -27.94 -0.95 6.11
C THR A 382 -27.41 -0.73 4.69
N LEU A 383 -26.14 -0.37 4.57
CA LEU A 383 -25.40 -0.14 3.33
C LEU A 383 -24.26 -1.15 3.24
N ASN A 384 -23.99 -1.71 2.05
CA ASN A 384 -22.78 -2.48 1.83
C ASN A 384 -21.67 -1.63 1.20
N GLU A 385 -20.48 -2.19 1.14
CA GLU A 385 -19.30 -1.61 0.50
C GLU A 385 -19.49 -1.28 -0.98
N ALA A 386 -20.47 -1.88 -1.67
CA ALA A 386 -20.81 -1.53 -3.05
C ALA A 386 -21.78 -0.32 -3.16
N GLY A 387 -22.14 0.32 -2.05
CA GLY A 387 -23.10 1.41 -1.99
C GLY A 387 -24.57 0.95 -2.17
N GLU A 388 -24.86 -0.34 -2.03
CA GLU A 388 -26.19 -0.91 -2.15
C GLU A 388 -26.92 -0.90 -0.80
N ILE A 389 -28.12 -0.33 -0.79
CA ILE A 389 -28.95 -0.30 0.42
C ILE A 389 -29.76 -1.58 0.53
N PHE A 390 -29.70 -2.23 1.70
CA PHE A 390 -30.58 -3.33 2.08
C PHE A 390 -31.52 -2.88 3.19
N ALA A 391 -32.78 -3.28 3.12
CA ALA A 391 -33.77 -2.99 4.15
C ALA A 391 -34.71 -4.18 4.41
N SER A 392 -35.13 -4.31 5.67
CA SER A 392 -36.08 -5.34 6.08
C SER A 392 -37.53 -4.86 5.93
N ASP A 393 -38.33 -5.54 5.10
CA ASP A 393 -39.76 -5.27 4.94
C ASP A 393 -40.62 -6.25 5.76
N LEU A 394 -41.36 -5.74 6.75
CA LEU A 394 -42.28 -6.54 7.56
C LEU A 394 -43.58 -6.94 6.85
N THR A 395 -43.93 -6.26 5.75
CA THR A 395 -45.17 -6.58 5.01
C THR A 395 -45.04 -7.92 4.31
N ASN A 396 -43.91 -8.13 3.64
CA ASN A 396 -43.62 -9.35 2.89
C ASN A 396 -42.62 -10.28 3.59
N VAL A 397 -42.01 -9.84 4.71
CA VAL A 397 -40.98 -10.56 5.47
C VAL A 397 -39.82 -10.95 4.54
N GLN A 398 -39.30 -9.95 3.84
CA GLN A 398 -38.27 -10.09 2.82
C GLN A 398 -37.25 -8.96 2.93
N LEU A 399 -36.02 -9.21 2.47
CA LEU A 399 -35.07 -8.14 2.21
C LEU A 399 -35.43 -7.43 0.90
N VAL A 400 -35.36 -6.11 0.91
CA VAL A 400 -35.51 -5.27 -0.28
C VAL A 400 -34.26 -4.43 -0.45
N THR A 401 -33.91 -4.14 -1.70
CA THR A 401 -32.88 -3.16 -2.04
C THR A 401 -33.51 -1.85 -2.49
N ALA A 402 -32.81 -0.75 -2.27
CA ALA A 402 -33.18 0.57 -2.76
C ALA A 402 -32.12 1.10 -3.71
N ASP A 403 -32.42 1.11 -5.01
CA ASP A 403 -31.59 1.80 -6.00
C ASP A 403 -32.00 3.27 -6.05
N TYR A 404 -31.07 4.16 -5.73
CA TYR A 404 -31.27 5.60 -5.83
C TYR A 404 -30.10 6.36 -6.49
N ALA A 405 -28.93 5.72 -6.63
CA ALA A 405 -27.73 6.36 -7.19
C ALA A 405 -27.94 6.81 -8.65
N GLY A 406 -28.62 5.99 -9.47
CA GLY A 406 -28.98 6.36 -10.85
C GLY A 406 -30.09 7.42 -10.97
N THR A 407 -30.76 7.76 -9.86
CA THR A 407 -31.99 8.56 -9.83
C THR A 407 -31.94 9.77 -8.90
N CYS A 408 -30.79 10.07 -8.29
CA CYS A 408 -30.53 11.27 -7.49
C CYS A 408 -31.04 12.57 -8.18
N MET A 409 -30.89 12.69 -9.50
CA MET A 409 -31.39 13.86 -10.26
C MET A 409 -32.92 13.98 -10.38
N MET A 410 -33.68 12.95 -9.99
CA MET A 410 -35.14 12.95 -10.01
C MET A 410 -35.78 12.89 -8.61
N GLY A 411 -34.97 12.76 -7.54
CA GLY A 411 -35.47 12.63 -6.16
C GLY A 411 -36.33 11.37 -5.94
N GLN A 412 -36.11 10.32 -6.74
CA GLN A 412 -36.84 9.06 -6.65
C GLN A 412 -35.86 7.92 -6.39
N GLY A 413 -36.31 6.87 -5.70
CA GLY A 413 -35.58 5.62 -5.53
C GLY A 413 -36.51 4.46 -5.86
N VAL A 414 -35.96 3.37 -6.37
CA VAL A 414 -36.73 2.18 -6.78
C VAL A 414 -36.47 1.06 -5.79
N LEU A 415 -37.53 0.60 -5.13
CA LEU A 415 -37.46 -0.58 -4.27
C LEU A 415 -37.68 -1.86 -5.08
N ALA A 416 -36.78 -2.82 -4.90
CA ALA A 416 -36.89 -4.15 -5.45
C ALA A 416 -36.69 -5.21 -4.36
N PRO A 417 -37.37 -6.36 -4.39
CA PRO A 417 -37.03 -7.47 -3.52
C PRO A 417 -35.61 -7.97 -3.82
N ALA A 418 -34.78 -8.13 -2.79
CA ALA A 418 -33.48 -8.80 -2.89
C ALA A 418 -33.65 -10.30 -3.18
N GLY A 419 -34.79 -10.87 -2.76
CA GLY A 419 -35.18 -12.22 -3.13
C GLY A 419 -36.53 -12.63 -2.55
N MET A 420 -36.63 -13.90 -2.19
CA MET A 420 -37.86 -14.47 -1.63
C MET A 420 -38.00 -14.13 -0.13
N PRO A 421 -39.22 -14.19 0.44
CA PRO A 421 -39.40 -14.02 1.89
C PRO A 421 -38.47 -14.94 2.69
N TYR A 422 -37.78 -14.36 3.67
CA TYR A 422 -36.77 -15.07 4.45
C TYR A 422 -37.38 -15.87 5.61
N ALA A 423 -38.60 -15.53 6.03
CA ALA A 423 -39.30 -16.21 7.12
C ALA A 423 -40.83 -16.15 6.95
N PRO A 424 -41.59 -16.92 7.75
CA PRO A 424 -43.05 -16.84 7.75
C PRO A 424 -43.55 -15.43 8.11
N ALA A 425 -44.74 -15.10 7.60
CA ALA A 425 -45.44 -13.86 7.92
C ALA A 425 -45.53 -13.62 9.44
N GLY A 426 -45.15 -12.42 9.89
CA GLY A 426 -45.12 -12.03 11.30
C GLY A 426 -43.77 -12.18 11.99
N THR A 427 -42.75 -12.72 11.31
CA THR A 427 -41.36 -12.61 11.77
C THR A 427 -40.92 -11.15 11.67
N VAL A 428 -40.28 -10.64 12.72
CA VAL A 428 -39.80 -9.26 12.80
C VAL A 428 -38.31 -9.30 13.00
N VAL A 429 -37.59 -8.67 12.07
CA VAL A 429 -36.16 -8.36 12.18
C VAL A 429 -36.08 -6.85 12.40
N CYS A 430 -35.68 -6.43 13.61
CA CYS A 430 -35.70 -5.02 14.01
C CYS A 430 -34.38 -4.28 13.76
N GLY A 431 -33.28 -5.00 13.55
CA GLY A 431 -31.96 -4.46 13.24
C GLY A 431 -31.33 -5.25 12.10
N LEU A 432 -30.57 -4.58 11.25
CA LEU A 432 -29.92 -5.13 10.07
C LEU A 432 -28.63 -4.34 9.84
N GLU A 433 -27.49 -5.01 9.65
CA GLU A 433 -26.16 -4.36 9.57
C GLU A 433 -25.13 -5.30 8.93
N PHE A 434 -24.20 -4.74 8.17
CA PHE A 434 -23.00 -5.44 7.70
C PHE A 434 -21.86 -5.30 8.71
N ASP A 435 -21.07 -6.35 8.91
CA ASP A 435 -19.78 -6.21 9.58
C ASP A 435 -18.66 -5.88 8.57
N GLY A 436 -17.44 -5.60 9.06
CA GLY A 436 -16.29 -5.25 8.21
C GLY A 436 -15.85 -6.37 7.26
N ALA A 437 -16.31 -7.60 7.47
CA ALA A 437 -16.09 -8.71 6.54
C ALA A 437 -17.19 -8.83 5.45
N GLY A 438 -18.15 -7.90 5.42
CA GLY A 438 -19.28 -7.89 4.49
C GLY A 438 -20.36 -8.93 4.81
N THR A 439 -20.41 -9.46 6.03
CA THR A 439 -21.47 -10.39 6.46
C THR A 439 -22.70 -9.63 6.94
N LEU A 440 -23.85 -9.89 6.32
CA LEU A 440 -25.12 -9.27 6.70
C LEU A 440 -25.76 -9.98 7.89
N TYR A 441 -25.84 -9.27 9.02
CA TYR A 441 -26.54 -9.71 10.23
C TYR A 441 -27.90 -9.05 10.38
N GLY A 442 -28.76 -9.67 11.18
CA GLY A 442 -29.99 -9.06 11.67
C GLY A 442 -30.44 -9.66 13.00
N ILE A 443 -31.22 -8.90 13.75
CA ILE A 443 -31.74 -9.31 15.06
C ILE A 443 -33.24 -9.51 14.95
N ASP A 444 -33.70 -10.71 15.29
CA ASP A 444 -35.13 -11.01 15.36
C ASP A 444 -35.69 -10.90 16.79
N LEU A 445 -37.00 -10.71 16.89
CA LEU A 445 -37.70 -10.63 18.18
C LEU A 445 -37.88 -12.00 18.88
N ASN A 446 -37.12 -13.02 18.49
CA ASN A 446 -36.98 -14.27 19.25
C ASN A 446 -35.64 -14.31 20.00
N ASP A 447 -35.01 -13.14 20.21
CA ASP A 447 -33.74 -12.98 20.92
C ASP A 447 -32.58 -13.69 20.20
N THR A 448 -32.56 -13.65 18.86
CA THR A 448 -31.51 -14.29 18.07
C THR A 448 -30.84 -13.37 17.07
N LEU A 449 -29.53 -13.52 16.95
CA LEU A 449 -28.74 -13.04 15.83
C LEU A 449 -28.94 -14.00 14.65
N ARG A 450 -29.18 -13.40 13.49
CA ARG A 450 -29.48 -14.06 12.22
C ARG A 450 -28.46 -13.59 11.17
N THR A 451 -28.05 -14.49 10.30
CA THR A 451 -27.22 -14.15 9.13
C THR A 451 -28.06 -14.23 7.86
N PHE A 452 -27.79 -13.36 6.90
CA PHE A 452 -28.46 -13.31 5.61
C PHE A 452 -27.46 -13.52 4.48
N ASP A 453 -27.92 -14.10 3.39
CA ASP A 453 -27.26 -14.04 2.09
C ASP A 453 -27.81 -12.82 1.33
N PRO A 454 -27.02 -11.76 1.10
CA PRO A 454 -27.47 -10.56 0.40
C PRO A 454 -27.97 -10.84 -1.01
N ALA A 455 -27.39 -11.83 -1.71
CA ALA A 455 -27.72 -12.14 -3.10
C ALA A 455 -29.08 -12.82 -3.26
N THR A 456 -29.52 -13.58 -2.25
CA THR A 456 -30.82 -14.29 -2.28
C THR A 456 -31.84 -13.71 -1.32
N GLY A 457 -31.42 -12.80 -0.42
CA GLY A 457 -32.22 -12.24 0.64
C GLY A 457 -32.65 -13.23 1.72
N GLN A 458 -32.11 -14.46 1.71
CA GLN A 458 -32.53 -15.55 2.61
C GLN A 458 -31.65 -15.65 3.85
N LEU A 459 -32.22 -16.23 4.91
CA LEU A 459 -31.48 -16.56 6.13
C LEU A 459 -30.48 -17.69 5.87
N THR A 460 -29.24 -17.47 6.27
CA THR A 460 -28.17 -18.47 6.28
C THR A 460 -27.84 -18.87 7.72
N GLY A 461 -27.20 -20.02 7.88
CA GLY A 461 -26.79 -20.52 9.19
C GLY A 461 -27.93 -20.88 10.14
N MET A 462 -27.55 -21.20 11.37
CA MET A 462 -28.48 -21.44 12.47
C MET A 462 -28.64 -20.14 13.27
N PRO A 463 -29.83 -19.82 13.80
CA PRO A 463 -30.00 -18.70 14.72
C PRO A 463 -29.08 -18.85 15.94
N ILE A 464 -28.41 -17.76 16.29
CA ILE A 464 -27.50 -17.67 17.44
C ILE A 464 -28.25 -16.97 18.57
N PRO A 465 -28.56 -17.65 19.69
CA PRO A 465 -29.26 -17.03 20.82
C PRO A 465 -28.42 -15.94 21.48
N LEU A 466 -29.02 -14.77 21.71
CA LEU A 466 -28.38 -13.67 22.41
C LEU A 466 -28.48 -13.86 23.93
N GLN A 467 -27.35 -13.69 24.63
CA GLN A 467 -27.28 -13.96 26.06
C GLN A 467 -26.21 -13.11 26.78
N ASP A 468 -26.52 -12.63 27.99
CA ASP A 468 -25.57 -11.99 28.90
C ASP A 468 -25.18 -12.97 30.02
N GLY A 469 -23.92 -13.38 30.08
CA GLY A 469 -23.44 -14.35 31.08
C GLY A 469 -24.20 -15.69 31.06
N GLY A 470 -24.69 -16.11 29.88
CA GLY A 470 -25.53 -17.30 29.70
C GLY A 470 -27.01 -17.14 30.07
N VAL A 471 -27.45 -15.92 30.40
CA VAL A 471 -28.86 -15.57 30.60
C VAL A 471 -29.41 -15.00 29.29
N PRO A 472 -30.49 -15.54 28.72
CA PRO A 472 -31.10 -14.96 27.52
C PRO A 472 -31.51 -13.51 27.75
N ILE A 473 -31.10 -12.63 26.85
CA ILE A 473 -31.61 -11.26 26.82
C ILE A 473 -33.02 -11.27 26.21
N ASN A 474 -33.82 -10.25 26.51
CA ASN A 474 -35.19 -10.13 25.99
C ASN A 474 -35.28 -8.88 25.13
N VAL A 475 -35.18 -9.05 23.81
CA VAL A 475 -35.22 -8.02 22.79
C VAL A 475 -36.68 -7.66 22.48
N THR A 476 -37.10 -6.46 22.88
CA THR A 476 -38.49 -5.99 22.69
C THR A 476 -38.64 -5.05 21.51
N SER A 477 -37.61 -4.25 21.25
CA SER A 477 -37.35 -3.47 20.05
C SER A 477 -35.84 -3.32 19.93
N CYS A 478 -35.34 -3.04 18.73
CA CYS A 478 -33.91 -2.87 18.55
C CYS A 478 -33.55 -1.85 17.48
N GLY A 479 -32.35 -1.29 17.63
CA GLY A 479 -31.53 -0.76 16.56
C GLY A 479 -30.21 -1.55 16.54
N MET A 480 -29.56 -1.63 15.40
CA MET A 480 -28.27 -2.28 15.23
C MET A 480 -27.36 -1.32 14.48
N ALA A 481 -26.07 -1.36 14.79
CA ALA A 481 -25.02 -0.60 14.12
C ALA A 481 -23.72 -1.40 14.17
N TYR A 482 -22.78 -1.07 13.29
CA TYR A 482 -21.43 -1.62 13.32
C TYR A 482 -20.48 -0.48 13.63
N ASP A 483 -19.75 -0.63 14.72
CA ASP A 483 -18.60 0.21 15.00
C ASP A 483 -17.40 -0.40 14.29
N CYS A 484 -17.04 0.24 13.17
CA CYS A 484 -16.00 -0.22 12.26
C CYS A 484 -14.59 -0.05 12.85
N THR A 485 -14.36 0.93 13.72
CA THR A 485 -13.03 1.20 14.28
C THR A 485 -12.68 0.25 15.42
N GLY A 486 -13.71 -0.29 16.09
CA GLY A 486 -13.56 -1.31 17.13
C GLY A 486 -13.85 -2.76 16.71
N ASP A 487 -14.27 -3.00 15.46
CA ASP A 487 -14.86 -4.27 14.97
C ASP A 487 -15.99 -4.82 15.89
N ARG A 488 -16.90 -3.93 16.29
CA ARG A 488 -18.00 -4.23 17.24
C ARG A 488 -19.36 -4.22 16.56
N LEU A 489 -20.08 -5.35 16.62
CA LEU A 489 -21.49 -5.40 16.26
C LEU A 489 -22.36 -4.98 17.44
N LEU A 490 -23.11 -3.88 17.30
CA LEU A 490 -23.82 -3.22 18.39
C LEU A 490 -25.34 -3.43 18.32
N LEU A 491 -25.96 -3.64 19.47
CA LEU A 491 -27.42 -3.77 19.64
C LEU A 491 -27.93 -2.78 20.68
N ALA A 492 -28.79 -1.84 20.27
CA ALA A 492 -29.59 -1.06 21.21
C ALA A 492 -30.86 -1.83 21.59
N ASN A 493 -30.94 -2.35 22.82
CA ASN A 493 -32.06 -3.14 23.29
C ASN A 493 -33.15 -2.30 23.98
N GLY A 494 -34.39 -2.41 23.52
CA GLY A 494 -35.56 -1.79 24.16
C GLY A 494 -36.05 -2.48 25.43
N GLY A 495 -35.60 -3.70 25.72
CA GLY A 495 -36.07 -4.48 26.87
C GLY A 495 -35.52 -4.03 28.21
N ASP A 496 -34.27 -3.58 28.21
CA ASP A 496 -33.49 -3.16 29.39
C ASP A 496 -32.70 -1.86 29.16
N TRP A 497 -32.86 -1.23 27.99
CA TRP A 497 -32.26 0.06 27.65
C TRP A 497 -30.73 0.05 27.67
N SER A 498 -30.15 -1.09 27.31
CA SER A 498 -28.71 -1.22 27.15
C SER A 498 -28.29 -1.26 25.69
N ILE A 499 -27.12 -0.70 25.39
CA ILE A 499 -26.38 -1.01 24.16
C ILE A 499 -25.44 -2.16 24.47
N TYR A 500 -25.55 -3.23 23.70
CA TYR A 500 -24.73 -4.43 23.81
C TYR A 500 -23.73 -4.48 22.66
N GLU A 501 -22.52 -4.95 22.95
CA GLU A 501 -21.63 -5.55 21.96
C GLU A 501 -21.98 -7.04 21.82
N ILE A 502 -22.10 -7.54 20.60
CA ILE A 502 -22.47 -8.93 20.30
C ILE A 502 -21.27 -9.69 19.74
N ASP A 503 -20.89 -10.78 20.41
CA ASP A 503 -20.05 -11.82 19.83
C ASP A 503 -20.84 -12.55 18.72
N ARG A 504 -20.42 -12.32 17.48
CA ARG A 504 -21.04 -12.84 16.24
C ARG A 504 -21.04 -14.37 16.14
N VAL A 505 -20.18 -15.07 16.89
CA VAL A 505 -20.04 -16.53 16.86
C VAL A 505 -20.85 -17.18 17.97
N THR A 506 -20.78 -16.65 19.18
CA THR A 506 -21.37 -17.27 20.38
C THR A 506 -22.72 -16.70 20.78
N GLY A 507 -23.04 -15.48 20.34
CA GLY A 507 -24.20 -14.72 20.80
C GLY A 507 -24.04 -14.14 22.20
N GLN A 508 -22.82 -14.18 22.76
CA GLN A 508 -22.55 -13.49 24.02
C GLN A 508 -22.71 -11.98 23.80
N SER A 509 -23.64 -11.39 24.54
CA SER A 509 -23.94 -9.96 24.51
C SER A 509 -23.36 -9.31 25.77
N THR A 510 -22.39 -8.42 25.61
CA THR A 510 -21.74 -7.69 26.71
C THR A 510 -22.33 -6.29 26.78
N VAL A 511 -22.79 -5.86 27.95
CA VAL A 511 -23.31 -4.50 28.13
C VAL A 511 -22.18 -3.50 27.93
N LEU A 512 -22.28 -2.71 26.87
CA LEU A 512 -21.35 -1.61 26.57
C LEU A 512 -21.83 -0.31 27.22
N ARG A 513 -23.14 -0.01 27.08
CA ARG A 513 -23.78 1.15 27.72
C ARG A 513 -25.07 0.78 28.41
N ASP A 514 -25.18 1.07 29.71
CA ASP A 514 -26.44 1.05 30.47
C ASP A 514 -27.11 2.43 30.39
N LEU A 515 -28.28 2.51 29.75
CA LEU A 515 -29.04 3.74 29.59
C LEU A 515 -30.28 3.82 30.48
N ASP A 516 -30.63 2.77 31.25
CA ASP A 516 -31.80 2.76 32.16
C ASP A 516 -31.84 4.00 33.09
N PRO A 517 -30.71 4.43 33.70
CA PRO A 517 -30.70 5.57 34.63
C PRO A 517 -31.16 6.91 34.04
N PHE A 518 -31.08 7.09 32.73
CA PHE A 518 -31.32 8.39 32.08
C PHE A 518 -32.76 8.56 31.60
N PHE A 519 -33.49 7.45 31.45
CA PHE A 519 -34.59 7.40 30.50
C PHE A 519 -35.85 6.72 31.01
N GLY A 520 -35.71 5.72 31.89
CA GLY A 520 -36.84 5.03 32.50
C GLY A 520 -37.74 4.27 31.52
N PRO A 521 -38.91 3.79 31.97
CA PRO A 521 -39.58 2.60 31.41
C PRO A 521 -40.40 2.83 30.12
N GLN A 522 -40.21 3.91 29.36
CA GLN A 522 -41.04 4.25 28.20
C GLN A 522 -40.29 4.23 26.85
N TRP A 523 -39.24 3.43 26.75
CA TRP A 523 -38.26 3.49 25.69
C TRP A 523 -38.41 2.37 24.65
N THR A 524 -38.45 2.75 23.38
CA THR A 524 -38.44 1.83 22.23
C THR A 524 -37.42 2.34 21.21
N PRO A 525 -36.15 1.91 21.27
CA PRO A 525 -35.20 2.20 20.20
C PRO A 525 -35.73 1.67 18.87
N VAL A 526 -35.58 2.49 17.84
CA VAL A 526 -35.97 2.16 16.45
C VAL A 526 -34.79 2.21 15.50
N GLY A 527 -33.63 2.75 15.90
CA GLY A 527 -32.43 2.80 15.10
C GLY A 527 -31.24 3.21 15.94
N LEU A 528 -30.08 2.64 15.61
CA LEU A 528 -28.76 2.93 16.15
C LEU A 528 -27.86 3.15 14.93
N GLU A 529 -26.93 4.08 14.98
CA GLU A 529 -25.92 4.30 13.94
C GLU A 529 -24.61 4.72 14.59
N TYR A 530 -23.48 4.19 14.14
CA TYR A 530 -22.15 4.61 14.59
C TYR A 530 -21.62 5.73 13.70
N ASP A 531 -20.98 6.73 14.30
CA ASP A 531 -20.35 7.85 13.62
C ASP A 531 -18.83 7.74 13.78
N PRO A 532 -18.09 7.28 12.75
CA PRO A 532 -16.68 6.95 12.90
C PRO A 532 -15.81 8.18 13.20
N VAL A 533 -16.17 9.36 12.69
CA VAL A 533 -15.43 10.61 12.94
C VAL A 533 -15.49 11.06 14.40
N SER A 534 -16.64 10.88 15.07
CA SER A 534 -16.78 11.28 16.47
C SER A 534 -16.55 10.16 17.47
N GLY A 535 -16.55 8.90 17.02
CA GLY A 535 -16.54 7.71 17.88
C GLY A 535 -17.84 7.53 18.69
N ASN A 536 -18.88 8.30 18.39
CA ASN A 536 -20.16 8.25 19.10
C ASN A 536 -21.20 7.47 18.30
N ALA A 537 -22.28 7.05 18.98
CA ALA A 537 -23.44 6.47 18.32
C ALA A 537 -24.65 7.41 18.40
N TYR A 538 -25.35 7.55 17.27
CA TYR A 538 -26.68 8.13 17.22
C TYR A 538 -27.74 7.10 17.55
N LEU A 539 -28.66 7.46 18.43
CA LEU A 539 -29.74 6.59 18.91
C LEU A 539 -31.10 7.27 18.71
N SER A 540 -31.95 6.64 17.92
CA SER A 540 -33.31 7.13 17.66
C SER A 540 -34.36 6.41 18.50
N ILE A 541 -35.22 7.19 19.15
CA ILE A 541 -36.16 6.69 20.16
C ILE A 541 -37.47 7.44 20.02
N GLY A 542 -38.45 6.74 19.46
CA GLY A 542 -39.71 7.38 19.07
C GLY A 542 -39.42 8.57 18.14
N PRO A 543 -39.74 9.81 18.54
CA PRO A 543 -39.45 10.99 17.74
C PRO A 543 -38.14 11.69 18.12
N SER A 544 -37.33 11.18 19.05
CA SER A 544 -36.13 11.87 19.55
C SER A 544 -34.84 11.26 18.99
N LEU A 545 -33.84 12.10 18.72
CA LEU A 545 -32.49 11.70 18.37
C LEU A 545 -31.54 12.05 19.52
N TRP A 546 -30.72 11.09 19.90
CA TRP A 546 -29.73 11.20 20.96
C TRP A 546 -28.35 10.83 20.44
N GLU A 547 -27.34 11.44 21.03
CA GLU A 547 -25.93 11.08 20.83
C GLU A 547 -25.43 10.37 22.10
N VAL A 548 -24.71 9.28 21.92
CA VAL A 548 -24.24 8.39 22.99
C VAL A 548 -22.77 8.04 22.76
N GLU A 549 -21.89 8.50 23.65
CA GLU A 549 -20.49 8.05 23.69
C GLU A 549 -20.43 6.55 24.07
N LEU A 550 -19.91 5.65 23.24
CA LEU A 550 -20.05 4.20 23.50
C LEU A 550 -19.24 3.71 24.71
N ASP A 551 -18.04 4.25 24.94
CA ASP A 551 -17.09 3.75 25.95
C ASP A 551 -17.01 4.62 27.21
N SER A 552 -18.05 5.44 27.42
CA SER A 552 -18.10 6.46 28.48
C SER A 552 -19.27 6.22 29.43
N ALA A 553 -19.20 6.82 30.62
CA ALA A 553 -20.35 6.91 31.54
C ALA A 553 -21.10 8.25 31.43
N ALA A 554 -20.72 9.09 30.46
CA ALA A 554 -21.33 10.39 30.24
C ALA A 554 -22.84 10.25 29.95
N PRO A 555 -23.67 11.17 30.47
CA PRO A 555 -25.09 11.19 30.11
C PRO A 555 -25.26 11.39 28.60
N PRO A 556 -26.16 10.64 27.96
CA PRO A 556 -26.47 10.83 26.54
C PRO A 556 -27.06 12.22 26.28
N VAL A 557 -26.73 12.79 25.13
CA VAL A 557 -27.07 14.18 24.77
C VAL A 557 -28.27 14.17 23.84
N LEU A 558 -29.30 14.98 24.16
CA LEU A 558 -30.44 15.16 23.25
C LEU A 558 -30.01 16.07 22.10
N VAL A 559 -30.00 15.52 20.88
CA VAL A 559 -29.78 16.29 19.66
C VAL A 559 -31.04 17.09 19.31
N GLY A 560 -32.19 16.41 19.28
CA GLY A 560 -33.43 17.04 18.87
C GLY A 560 -34.62 16.10 18.76
N ASN A 561 -35.71 16.59 18.15
CA ASN A 561 -36.88 15.78 17.88
C ASN A 561 -37.28 15.88 16.41
N PHE A 562 -37.42 14.72 15.79
CA PHE A 562 -37.96 14.55 14.46
C PHE A 562 -39.39 15.10 14.36
N ALA A 563 -39.71 15.67 13.19
CA ALA A 563 -41.06 16.11 12.87
C ALA A 563 -42.08 14.95 12.72
N GLN A 564 -41.58 13.72 12.55
CA GLN A 564 -42.36 12.48 12.45
C GLN A 564 -41.54 11.27 12.95
N THR A 565 -42.17 10.13 13.19
CA THR A 565 -41.47 8.90 13.59
C THR A 565 -40.71 8.29 12.41
N VAL A 566 -39.45 7.95 12.66
CA VAL A 566 -38.55 7.27 11.72
C VAL A 566 -38.42 5.79 12.04
N SER A 567 -37.92 5.02 11.08
CA SER A 567 -37.92 3.55 11.15
C SER A 567 -36.56 2.95 11.51
N ASN A 568 -35.48 3.67 11.26
CA ASN A 568 -34.08 3.28 11.48
C ASN A 568 -33.20 4.55 11.49
N LEU A 569 -31.91 4.37 11.72
CA LEU A 569 -30.85 5.30 11.33
C LEU A 569 -29.92 4.56 10.36
N GLN A 570 -29.26 5.29 9.46
CA GLN A 570 -28.25 4.75 8.54
C GLN A 570 -27.47 5.88 7.86
N TYR A 571 -26.14 5.79 7.77
CA TYR A 571 -25.34 6.59 6.85
C TYR A 571 -25.49 6.09 5.42
N LEU A 572 -25.87 7.00 4.51
CA LEU A 572 -26.07 6.71 3.09
C LEU A 572 -25.32 7.71 2.20
N PRO A 573 -24.87 7.31 1.00
CA PRO A 573 -24.21 8.20 0.06
C PRO A 573 -25.01 9.46 -0.27
N ILE A 574 -24.32 10.59 -0.31
CA ILE A 574 -24.81 11.85 -0.85
C ILE A 574 -25.03 11.72 -2.35
N CYS A 575 -25.97 12.50 -2.88
CA CYS A 575 -26.10 12.64 -4.33
C CYS A 575 -25.00 13.58 -4.84
N GLN A 576 -24.00 13.06 -5.56
CA GLN A 576 -23.01 13.88 -6.27
C GLN A 576 -23.59 14.61 -7.49
#